data_AF-A0A356AYS7-F1
#
_entry.id   AF-A0A356AYS7-F1
#
_cell.length_a   1.000
_cell.length_b   1.000
_cell.length_c   1.000
_cell.angle_alpha   90.00
_cell.angle_beta   90.00
_cell.angle_gamma   90.00
#
_symmetry.space_group_name_H-M   'P 1'
#
loop_
_entity.id
_entity.type
_entity.pdbx_description
1 polymer ?
#
loop_
_entity_poly.entity_id
_entity_poly.type
_entity_poly.pdbx_seq_one_letter_code
_entity_poly.pdbx_strand_id
1 'polypeptide(L)' 'AVHDIKIIESKKGPFIAMPCRKTPSGVFKDIVHPINSETREMLQTLIINKYLEMGDEPDASPDMGAEE' A
#
# COMPACT_ATOMS: atom_id res chain seq x y z
N ALA A 1 4.20 16.79 3.86
CA ALA A 1 4.00 15.52 3.15
C ALA A 1 3.27 14.54 4.08
N VAL A 2 2.51 13.60 3.52
CA VAL A 2 1.89 12.49 4.29
C VAL A 2 2.80 11.28 4.16
N HIS A 3 3.13 10.66 5.28
CA HIS A 3 4.02 9.51 5.36
C HIS A 3 3.25 8.28 5.91
N ASP A 4 3.81 7.08 5.75
CA ASP A 4 3.26 5.80 6.22
C ASP A 4 1.97 5.31 5.51
N ILE A 5 1.82 5.61 4.21
CA ILE A 5 0.81 4.94 3.37
C ILE A 5 1.35 3.57 2.98
N LYS A 6 0.54 2.52 3.14
CA LYS A 6 0.93 1.14 2.83
C LYS A 6 0.11 0.60 1.67
N ILE A 7 0.72 -0.22 0.82
CA ILE A 7 0.03 -1.00 -0.19
C ILE A 7 -0.19 -2.40 0.38
N ILE A 8 -1.42 -2.90 0.32
CA ILE A 8 -1.81 -4.22 0.81
C ILE A 8 -2.38 -5.02 -0.34
N GLU A 9 -1.86 -6.23 -0.54
CA GLU A 9 -2.40 -7.18 -1.48
C GLU A 9 -3.54 -7.97 -0.86
N SER A 10 -4.68 -8.00 -1.55
CA SER A 10 -5.85 -8.80 -1.18
C SER A 10 -6.26 -9.68 -2.35
N LYS A 11 -7.13 -10.66 -2.09
CA LYS A 11 -7.72 -11.53 -3.12
C LYS A 11 -8.47 -10.75 -4.20
N LYS A 12 -8.87 -9.51 -3.93
CA LYS A 12 -9.58 -8.60 -4.84
C LYS A 12 -8.65 -7.61 -5.56
N GLY A 13 -7.33 -7.70 -5.35
CA GLY A 13 -6.33 -6.79 -5.90
C GLY A 13 -5.64 -5.92 -4.84
N PRO A 14 -4.59 -5.19 -5.23
CA PRO A 14 -3.85 -4.29 -4.35
C PRO A 14 -4.72 -3.07 -3.97
N PHE A 15 -4.62 -2.62 -2.73
CA PHE A 15 -5.28 -1.40 -2.25
C PHE A 15 -4.39 -0.64 -1.27
N ILE A 16 -4.68 0.64 -1.08
CA ILE A 16 -3.93 1.48 -0.13
C ILE A 16 -4.57 1.46 1.26
N ALA A 17 -3.74 1.31 2.28
CA ALA A 17 -4.08 1.53 3.67
C ALA A 17 -3.52 2.88 4.12
N MET A 18 -4.38 3.66 4.75
CA MET A 18 -4.01 4.98 5.26
C MET A 18 -3.14 4.86 6.53
N PRO A 19 -2.36 5.90 6.86
CA PRO A 19 -1.53 5.91 8.06
C PRO A 19 -2.40 5.76 9.31
N CYS A 20 -2.15 4.73 10.10
CA CYS A 20 -2.86 4.47 11.34
C CYS A 20 -1.93 4.51 12.54
N ARG A 21 -2.42 5.01 13.68
CA ARG A 21 -1.70 5.04 14.94
C ARG A 21 -2.47 4.27 16.00
N LYS A 22 -1.74 3.50 16.80
CA LYS A 22 -2.30 2.80 17.95
C LYS A 22 -2.55 3.81 19.07
N THR A 23 -3.78 3.87 19.54
CA THR A 23 -4.15 4.66 20.72
C THR A 23 -3.69 3.94 22.01
N PRO A 24 -3.56 4.67 23.14
CA PRO A 24 -3.24 4.05 24.44
C PRO A 24 -4.26 2.98 24.86
N SER A 25 -5.50 3.11 24.41
CA SER A 25 -6.58 2.13 24.60
C SER A 25 -6.46 0.88 23.72
N GLY A 26 -5.42 0.78 22.88
CA GLY A 26 -5.15 -0.37 22.01
C GLY A 26 -5.86 -0.36 20.65
N VAL A 27 -6.74 0.61 20.40
CA VAL A 27 -7.48 0.75 19.13
C VAL A 27 -6.61 1.43 18.08
N PHE A 28 -6.58 0.89 16.86
CA PHE A 28 -5.96 1.55 15.71
C PHE A 28 -6.92 2.58 15.13
N LYS A 29 -6.46 3.81 14.99
CA LYS A 29 -7.21 4.88 14.36
C LYS A 29 -6.41 5.48 13.22
N ASP A 30 -7.07 5.69 12.09
CA ASP A 30 -6.47 6.37 10.95
C ASP A 30 -6.20 7.83 11.34
N ILE A 31 -4.98 8.27 11.10
CA ILE A 31 -4.53 9.65 11.34
C ILE A 31 -4.99 10.53 10.18
N VAL A 32 -4.94 9.99 8.97
CA VAL A 32 -5.31 10.67 7.74
C VAL A 32 -6.33 9.81 7.03
N HIS A 33 -7.46 10.39 6.64
CA HIS A 33 -8.40 9.74 5.76
C HIS A 33 -8.96 10.78 4.77
N PRO A 34 -9.16 10.40 3.50
CA PRO A 34 -9.87 11.27 2.56
C PRO A 34 -11.32 11.45 3.03
N ILE A 35 -11.89 12.62 2.76
CA ILE A 35 -13.30 12.93 3.08
C ILE A 35 -14.21 12.34 2.00
N ASN A 36 -13.79 12.44 0.74
CA ASN A 36 -14.60 12.06 -0.42
C ASN A 36 -14.08 10.77 -1.07
N SER A 37 -15.00 9.97 -1.59
CA SER A 37 -14.67 8.73 -2.31
C SER A 37 -13.88 8.99 -3.58
N GLU A 38 -14.18 10.06 -4.32
CA GLU A 38 -13.45 10.44 -5.53
C GLU A 38 -11.95 10.67 -5.24
N THR A 39 -11.65 11.41 -4.16
CA THR A 39 -10.27 11.65 -3.74
C THR A 39 -9.57 10.35 -3.32
N ARG A 40 -10.31 9.43 -2.69
CA ARG A 40 -9.77 8.11 -2.33
C ARG A 40 -9.38 7.32 -3.58
N GLU A 41 -10.26 7.27 -4.57
CA GLU A 41 -10.02 6.55 -5.82
C GLU A 41 -8.86 7.15 -6.62
N MET A 42 -8.80 8.48 -6.71
CA MET A 42 -7.69 9.20 -7.33
C MET A 42 -6.36 8.84 -6.67
N LEU A 43 -6.29 8.90 -5.33
CA LEU A 43 -5.06 8.64 -4.58
C LEU A 43 -4.66 7.16 -4.65
N GLN A 44 -5.64 6.26 -4.58
CA GLN A 44 -5.41 4.82 -4.75
C GLN A 44 -4.84 4.50 -6.13
N THR A 45 -5.45 5.03 -7.20
CA THR A 45 -5.02 4.80 -8.58
C THR A 45 -3.61 5.34 -8.79
N LEU A 46 -3.33 6.57 -8.34
CA LEU A 46 -2.04 7.21 -8.53
C LEU A 46 -0.90 6.47 -7.82
N ILE A 47 -1.12 6.03 -6.57
CA ILE A 47 -0.10 5.31 -5.80
C ILE A 47 0.12 3.91 -6.36
N ILE A 48 -0.95 3.18 -6.68
CA ILE A 48 -0.83 1.81 -7.21
C ILE A 48 -0.16 1.85 -8.60
N ASN A 49 -0.56 2.77 -9.48
CA ASN A 49 0.09 2.90 -10.78
C ASN A 49 1.58 3.20 -10.63
N LYS A 50 1.97 4.10 -9.74
CA LYS A 50 3.40 4.34 -9.50
C LYS A 50 4.13 3.16 -8.89
N TYR A 51 3.50 2.40 -8.01
CA TYR A 51 4.07 1.18 -7.47
C TYR A 51 4.30 0.13 -8.58
N LEU A 52 3.32 -0.05 -9.47
CA LEU A 52 3.43 -0.98 -10.58
C LEU A 52 4.47 -0.52 -11.62
N GLU A 53 4.52 0.77 -11.96
CA GLU A 53 5.53 1.32 -12.85
C GLU A 53 6.97 1.17 -12.31
N MET A 54 7.15 1.23 -10.98
CA MET A 54 8.45 1.01 -10.34
C MET A 54 8.77 -0.48 -10.14
N GLY A 55 7.75 -1.33 -9.99
CA GLY A 55 7.89 -2.78 -9.81
C GLY A 55 8.07 -3.56 -11.11
N ASP A 56 7.95 -2.90 -12.28
CA ASP A 56 8.28 -3.48 -13.60
C ASP A 56 9.78 -3.39 -13.93
N GLU A 57 10.58 -2.78 -13.05
CA GLU A 57 12.01 -3.08 -12.99
C GLU A 57 12.12 -4.53 -12.48
N PRO A 58 12.59 -5.51 -13.29
CA PRO A 58 12.68 -6.89 -12.85
C PRO A 58 13.56 -6.94 -11.61
N ASP A 59 12.97 -7.30 -10.47
CA ASP A 59 13.72 -7.65 -9.27
C ASP A 59 14.74 -8.73 -9.67
N ALA A 60 15.99 -8.29 -9.72
CA ALA A 60 17.14 -9.12 -9.93
C ALA A 60 17.31 -10.03 -8.70
N SER A 61 16.58 -11.13 -8.68
CA SER A 61 16.83 -12.27 -7.81
C SER A 61 16.67 -13.56 -8.62
N PRO A 62 17.74 -14.10 -9.23
CA PRO A 62 17.77 -15.52 -9.54
C PRO A 62 18.07 -16.25 -8.22
N ASP A 63 17.05 -16.65 -7.48
CA ASP A 63 17.19 -17.71 -6.48
C ASP A 63 16.57 -18.99 -7.04
N MET A 64 17.25 -19.55 -8.05
CA MET A 64 17.22 -21.01 -8.23
C MET A 64 18.18 -21.59 -7.18
N GLY A 65 17.63 -21.86 -5.99
CA GLY A 65 18.32 -22.51 -4.88
C GLY A 65 17.64 -23.83 -4.50
N ALA A 66 17.99 -24.88 -5.23
CA ALA A 66 17.98 -26.31 -4.85
C ALA A 66 16.83 -26.86 -3.94
N GLU A 67 15.90 -27.60 -4.56
CA GLU A 67 15.43 -28.85 -3.95
C GLU A 67 16.27 -30.00 -4.53
N GLU A 68 17.16 -30.55 -3.70
CA GLU A 68 17.45 -31.98 -3.57
C GLU A 68 17.49 -32.34 -2.08
#